data_AF-A0A954MS31-F1
#
_entry.id   AF-A0A954MS31-F1
#
_cell.length_a   1.000
_cell.length_b   1.000
_cell.length_c   1.000
_cell.angle_alpha   90.00
_cell.angle_beta   90.00
_cell.angle_gamma   90.00
#
_symmetry.space_group_name_H-M   'P 1'
#
loop_
_entity.id
_entity.type
_entity.pdbx_description
1 polymer ?
#
loop_
_entity_poly.entity_id
_entity_poly.type
_entity_poly.pdbx_seq_one_letter_code
_entity_poly.pdbx_strand_id
1 'polypeptide(L)'
;MSQDDQLQPSIRIIAELDVEDGTFNLDFPFELPILQRVPYYPWNDGAIADRSTPLVRWANRQTKLNVGRFAREIPFVAHTFAEFLAHLVTTPGLEAILASSRYSLKLRIGRCFDRQTVARTVVQHILRSFYPEWTDREIEFTMYQPPTEQGSTSDSNLEPLHFSI
;
A
#
# COMPACT_ATOMS: atom_id res chain seq x y z
N MET A 1 4.37 -37.26 13.94
CA MET A 1 4.32 -36.26 12.86
C MET A 1 2.90 -36.27 12.35
N SER A 2 2.05 -35.41 12.89
CA SER A 2 0.62 -35.43 12.57
C SER A 2 0.16 -34.02 12.23
N GLN A 3 -0.32 -33.91 10.98
CA GLN A 3 -1.51 -33.16 10.57
C GLN A 3 -1.67 -31.77 11.21
N ASP A 4 -1.03 -30.77 10.61
CA ASP A 4 -1.60 -29.42 10.43
C ASP A 4 -0.59 -28.58 9.62
N ASP A 5 -0.29 -29.01 8.38
CA ASP A 5 0.07 -28.05 7.33
C ASP A 5 -1.23 -27.37 6.88
N GLN A 6 -1.85 -26.61 7.79
CA GLN A 6 -2.85 -25.64 7.37
C GLN A 6 -2.10 -24.58 6.60
N LEU A 7 -2.11 -24.71 5.27
CA LEU A 7 -1.73 -23.65 4.34
C LEU A 7 -2.36 -22.35 4.87
N GLN A 8 -1.53 -21.49 5.45
CA GLN A 8 -2.02 -20.19 5.90
C GLN A 8 -2.59 -19.49 4.66
N PRO A 9 -3.81 -18.96 4.72
CA PRO A 9 -4.43 -18.36 3.56
C PRO A 9 -3.57 -17.20 3.05
N SER A 10 -3.32 -17.17 1.74
CA SER A 10 -2.62 -16.09 1.07
C SER A 10 -3.35 -14.76 1.28
N ILE A 11 -2.58 -13.67 1.35
CA ILE A 11 -3.14 -12.32 1.39
C ILE A 11 -3.27 -11.84 -0.04
N ARG A 12 -4.52 -11.68 -0.49
CA ARG A 12 -4.81 -11.13 -1.80
C ARG A 12 -4.91 -9.61 -1.75
N ILE A 13 -4.08 -8.94 -2.53
CA ILE A 13 -4.09 -7.49 -2.72
C ILE A 13 -4.47 -7.21 -4.17
N ILE A 14 -5.48 -6.37 -4.34
CA ILE A 14 -5.90 -5.93 -5.67
C ILE A 14 -5.09 -4.67 -5.98
N ALA A 15 -4.41 -4.68 -7.12
CA ALA A 15 -3.60 -3.58 -7.57
C ALA A 15 -4.15 -3.03 -8.87
N GLU A 16 -4.61 -1.79 -8.86
CA GLU A 16 -5.12 -1.12 -10.04
C GLU A 16 -4.08 -0.11 -10.52
N LEU A 17 -3.69 -0.24 -11.79
CA LEU A 17 -2.76 0.69 -12.42
C LEU A 17 -3.55 1.77 -13.17
N ASP A 18 -3.34 3.02 -12.76
CA ASP A 18 -3.74 4.17 -13.56
C ASP A 18 -2.58 4.53 -14.50
N VAL A 19 -2.79 4.22 -15.78
CA VAL A 19 -1.74 4.32 -16.81
C VAL A 19 -1.45 5.77 -17.19
N GLU A 20 -2.41 6.68 -16.99
CA GLU A 20 -2.30 8.08 -17.44
C GLU A 20 -1.38 8.91 -16.54
N ASP A 21 -1.46 8.72 -15.23
CA ASP A 21 -0.73 9.52 -14.24
C ASP A 21 0.40 8.76 -13.53
N GLY A 22 0.58 7.47 -13.83
CA GLY A 22 1.58 6.60 -13.21
C GLY A 22 1.27 6.27 -11.76
N THR A 23 0.00 6.37 -11.36
CA THR A 23 -0.44 6.04 -10.02
C THR A 23 -0.88 4.59 -9.89
N PHE A 24 -0.79 4.10 -8.67
CA PHE A 24 -1.02 2.71 -8.33
C PHE A 24 -1.95 2.65 -7.13
N ASN A 25 -3.16 2.15 -7.30
CA ASN A 25 -4.07 1.93 -6.19
C ASN A 25 -3.90 0.50 -5.68
N LEU A 26 -3.73 0.36 -4.38
CA LEU A 26 -3.65 -0.92 -3.70
C LEU A 26 -4.86 -1.06 -2.79
N ASP A 27 -5.67 -2.09 -3.00
CA ASP A 27 -6.81 -2.42 -2.15
C ASP A 27 -6.51 -3.65 -1.30
N PHE A 28 -6.86 -3.55 -0.02
CA PHE A 28 -6.49 -4.48 1.02
C PHE A 28 -7.72 -5.15 1.62
N PRO A 29 -7.64 -6.47 1.93
CA PRO A 29 -8.74 -7.19 2.59
C PRO A 29 -8.77 -6.94 4.10
N PHE A 30 -7.94 -6.03 4.61
CA PHE A 30 -7.79 -5.70 6.02
C PHE A 30 -7.60 -4.21 6.20
N GLU A 31 -7.83 -3.73 7.42
CA GLU A 31 -7.72 -2.31 7.72
C GLU A 31 -6.28 -1.80 7.66
N LEU A 32 -6.10 -0.58 7.19
CA LEU A 32 -4.86 0.17 7.28
C LEU A 32 -4.99 1.31 8.28
N PRO A 33 -3.88 1.75 8.89
CA PRO A 33 -3.85 3.06 9.50
C PRO A 33 -4.11 4.13 8.43
N ILE A 34 -4.97 5.10 8.74
CA ILE A 34 -5.21 6.26 7.86
C ILE A 34 -3.97 7.15 7.92
N LEU A 35 -3.41 7.46 6.76
CA LEU A 35 -2.31 8.42 6.64
C LEU A 35 -2.85 9.78 6.19
N GLN A 36 -2.78 10.80 7.05
CA GLN A 36 -3.23 12.15 6.70
C GLN A 36 -2.18 12.92 5.88
N ARG A 37 -2.68 13.69 4.89
CA ARG A 37 -1.92 14.67 4.08
C ARG A 37 -1.15 15.68 4.94
N VAL A 38 0.01 16.10 4.43
CA VAL A 38 0.78 17.21 5.01
C VAL A 38 0.07 18.52 4.65
N PRO A 39 -0.39 19.33 5.61
CA PRO A 39 -1.12 20.56 5.30
C PRO A 39 -0.24 21.72 4.82
N TYR A 40 1.04 21.50 4.51
CA TYR A 40 1.96 22.62 4.27
C TYR A 40 3.17 22.24 3.42
N TYR A 41 2.97 22.17 2.10
CA TYR A 41 4.00 22.48 1.10
C TYR A 41 3.32 23.06 -0.14
N PRO A 42 3.58 24.32 -0.52
CA PRO A 42 2.86 24.99 -1.62
C PRO A 42 3.24 24.48 -3.02
N TRP A 43 4.10 23.45 -3.11
CA TRP A 43 4.61 22.88 -4.35
C TRP A 43 4.23 21.41 -4.54
N ASN A 44 3.56 20.80 -3.54
CA ASN A 44 3.21 19.38 -3.55
C ASN A 44 1.70 19.25 -3.40
N ASP A 45 0.99 19.22 -4.52
CA ASP A 45 -0.46 19.00 -4.57
C ASP A 45 -0.80 17.61 -3.98
N GLY A 46 -1.06 17.56 -2.68
CA GLY A 46 -1.80 16.48 -2.04
C GLY A 46 -1.04 15.21 -1.62
N ALA A 47 0.29 15.20 -1.60
CA ALA A 47 1.06 14.06 -1.09
C ALA A 47 1.01 13.95 0.45
N ILE A 48 0.89 12.73 0.94
CA ILE A 48 0.86 12.35 2.35
C ILE A 48 2.29 12.17 2.91
N ALA A 49 3.21 11.64 2.08
CA ALA A 49 4.55 11.22 2.44
C ALA A 49 5.57 11.60 1.36
N ASP A 50 6.70 12.22 1.72
CA ASP A 50 7.86 12.36 0.84
C ASP A 50 9.18 12.41 1.63
N ARG A 51 10.31 12.36 0.90
CA ARG A 51 11.67 12.40 1.46
C ARG A 51 12.03 13.69 2.20
N SER A 52 11.25 14.76 2.03
CA SER A 52 11.47 16.06 2.66
C SER A 52 10.69 16.24 3.98
N THR A 53 9.86 15.26 4.33
CA THR A 53 8.93 15.36 5.46
C THR A 53 9.62 15.02 6.80
N PRO A 54 9.49 15.88 7.86
CA PRO A 54 10.01 15.57 9.18
C PRO A 54 9.27 14.38 9.84
N LEU A 55 9.87 13.19 9.77
CA LEU A 55 9.25 11.92 10.13
C LEU A 55 8.65 11.91 11.56
N VAL A 56 9.35 12.47 12.54
CA VAL A 56 8.90 12.49 13.95
C VAL A 56 7.59 13.27 14.14
N ARG A 57 7.49 14.46 13.54
CA ARG A 57 6.26 15.27 13.64
C ARG A 57 5.09 14.57 12.95
N TRP A 58 5.38 13.87 11.87
CA TRP A 58 4.39 13.17 11.09
C TRP A 58 3.89 11.90 11.78
N ALA A 59 4.80 11.09 12.35
CA ALA A 59 4.47 9.94 13.16
C ALA A 59 3.56 10.30 14.35
N ASN A 60 3.86 11.40 15.06
CA ASN A 60 3.01 11.91 16.14
C ASN A 60 1.60 12.30 15.67
N ARG A 61 1.47 12.83 14.45
CA ARG A 61 0.17 13.16 13.86
C ARG A 61 -0.60 11.90 13.49
N GLN A 62 0.05 10.94 12.82
CA GLN A 62 -0.60 9.67 12.46
C GLN A 62 -1.05 8.89 13.70
N THR A 63 -0.25 8.92 14.76
CA THR A 63 -0.63 8.39 16.08
C THR A 63 -1.95 8.98 16.55
N LYS A 64 -2.06 10.31 16.63
CA LYS A 64 -3.28 10.99 17.11
C LYS A 64 -4.52 10.67 16.28
N LEU A 65 -4.36 10.43 14.98
CA LEU A 65 -5.48 10.11 14.09
C LEU A 65 -5.95 8.66 14.20
N ASN A 66 -5.05 7.74 14.51
CA ASN A 66 -5.34 6.31 14.49
C ASN A 66 -5.63 5.74 15.88
N VAL A 67 -5.19 6.40 16.95
CA VAL A 67 -5.50 6.00 18.33
C VAL A 67 -7.01 5.89 18.53
N GLY A 68 -7.45 4.70 18.98
CA GLY A 68 -8.86 4.40 19.23
C GLY A 68 -9.75 4.31 17.98
N ARG A 69 -9.17 4.38 16.77
CA ARG A 69 -9.93 4.36 15.50
C ARG A 69 -9.46 3.29 14.53
N PHE A 70 -8.28 2.74 14.74
CA PHE A 70 -7.76 1.60 13.98
C PHE A 70 -8.15 0.33 14.73
N ALA A 71 -8.74 -0.65 14.03
CA ALA A 71 -9.26 -1.86 14.68
C ALA A 71 -8.19 -2.67 15.40
N ARG A 72 -6.91 -2.45 15.08
CA ARG A 72 -5.78 -3.15 15.66
C ARG A 72 -5.03 -2.32 16.68
N GLU A 73 -4.70 -2.95 17.80
CA GLU A 73 -3.80 -2.38 18.79
C GLU A 73 -2.35 -2.39 18.28
N ILE A 74 -1.71 -1.22 18.29
CA ILE A 74 -0.31 -1.06 17.90
C ILE A 74 0.51 -0.78 19.18
N PRO A 75 1.42 -1.68 19.59
CA PRO A 75 2.33 -1.39 20.68
C PRO A 75 3.28 -0.26 20.26
N PHE A 76 3.43 0.77 21.09
CA PHE A 76 4.30 1.93 20.82
C PHE A 76 3.98 2.68 19.51
N VAL A 77 2.71 3.01 19.29
CA VAL A 77 2.14 3.66 18.09
C VAL A 77 3.07 4.68 17.41
N ALA A 78 3.60 5.66 18.15
CA ALA A 78 4.45 6.72 17.57
C ALA A 78 5.77 6.20 16.99
N HIS A 79 6.37 5.19 17.62
CA HIS A 79 7.59 4.56 17.13
C HIS A 79 7.31 3.73 15.87
N THR A 80 6.25 2.91 15.88
CA THR A 80 5.82 2.13 14.72
C THR A 80 5.57 3.01 13.50
N PHE A 81 4.85 4.13 13.67
CA PHE A 81 4.68 5.07 12.57
C PHE A 81 6.00 5.70 12.13
N ALA A 82 6.90 6.07 13.03
CA ALA A 82 8.18 6.66 12.64
C ALA A 82 9.03 5.70 11.80
N GLU A 83 9.12 4.43 12.19
CA GLU A 83 9.84 3.40 11.43
C GLU A 83 9.18 3.11 10.08
N PHE A 84 7.87 2.93 10.06
CA PHE A 84 7.11 2.72 8.83
C PHE A 84 7.34 3.85 7.83
N LEU A 85 7.24 5.10 8.28
CA LEU A 85 7.44 6.26 7.44
C LEU A 85 8.90 6.39 6.97
N ALA A 86 9.87 6.04 7.83
CA ALA A 86 11.28 5.98 7.45
C ALA A 86 11.51 4.96 6.32
N HIS A 87 10.92 3.77 6.42
CA HIS A 87 11.01 2.76 5.38
C HIS A 87 10.43 3.26 4.05
N LEU A 88 9.23 3.83 4.08
CA LEU A 88 8.57 4.38 2.89
C LEU A 88 9.42 5.44 2.17
N VAL A 89 9.96 6.43 2.89
CA VAL A 89 10.75 7.50 2.24
C VAL A 89 12.04 6.97 1.62
N THR A 90 12.57 5.86 2.16
CA THR A 90 13.77 5.19 1.63
C THR A 90 13.48 4.18 0.52
N THR A 91 12.22 3.79 0.29
CA THR A 91 11.86 2.84 -0.77
C THR A 91 12.27 3.40 -2.15
N PRO A 92 13.12 2.70 -2.92
CA PRO A 92 13.47 3.11 -4.27
C PRO A 92 12.23 3.09 -5.17
N GLY A 93 12.07 4.12 -6.02
CA GLY A 93 10.97 4.22 -6.96
C GLY A 93 9.64 4.69 -6.40
N LEU A 94 9.44 4.68 -5.08
CA LEU A 94 8.28 5.34 -4.48
C LEU A 94 8.51 6.85 -4.47
N GLU A 95 7.67 7.60 -5.19
CA GLU A 95 7.73 9.06 -5.23
C GLU A 95 6.88 9.68 -4.12
N ALA A 96 5.64 9.20 -3.96
CA ALA A 96 4.71 9.73 -2.98
C ALA A 96 3.56 8.76 -2.66
N ILE A 97 2.94 8.95 -1.50
CA ILE A 97 1.61 8.43 -1.18
C ILE A 97 0.59 9.56 -1.41
N LEU A 98 -0.38 9.38 -2.31
CA LEU A 98 -1.33 10.43 -2.73
C LEU A 98 -2.63 10.42 -1.93
N ALA A 99 -3.08 9.23 -1.54
CA ALA A 99 -4.27 9.02 -0.73
C ALA A 99 -4.13 7.75 0.12
N SER A 100 -4.78 7.74 1.27
CA SER A 100 -4.87 6.59 2.16
C SER A 100 -6.27 6.53 2.74
N SER A 101 -6.89 5.37 2.64
CA SER A 101 -8.14 5.03 3.30
C SER A 101 -7.91 3.87 4.28
N ARG A 102 -8.98 3.36 4.90
CA ARG A 102 -8.91 2.16 5.73
C ARG A 102 -8.63 0.90 4.92
N TYR A 103 -8.89 0.85 3.63
CA TYR A 103 -8.73 -0.37 2.83
C TYR A 103 -7.99 -0.14 1.53
N SER A 104 -7.47 1.07 1.33
CA SER A 104 -6.77 1.39 0.09
C SER A 104 -5.63 2.38 0.28
N LEU A 105 -4.64 2.28 -0.59
CA LEU A 105 -3.49 3.16 -0.64
C LEU A 105 -3.19 3.54 -2.10
N LYS A 106 -3.27 4.84 -2.41
CA LYS A 106 -2.90 5.37 -3.73
C LYS A 106 -1.45 5.86 -3.70
N LEU A 107 -0.61 5.27 -4.52
CA LEU A 107 0.82 5.54 -4.63
C LEU A 107 1.15 6.24 -5.95
N ARG A 108 2.23 7.01 -5.97
CA ARG A 108 2.90 7.45 -7.19
C ARG A 108 4.27 6.79 -7.27
N ILE A 109 4.52 6.10 -8.37
CA ILE A 109 5.76 5.34 -8.60
C ILE A 109 6.49 5.92 -9.80
N GLY A 110 7.79 6.13 -9.66
CA GLY A 110 8.63 6.71 -10.70
C GLY A 110 8.69 5.82 -11.94
N ARG A 111 8.66 6.47 -13.11
CA ARG A 111 8.55 5.80 -14.43
C ARG A 111 9.66 4.80 -14.75
N CYS A 112 10.82 4.94 -14.12
CA CYS A 112 11.99 4.08 -14.34
C CYS A 112 12.05 2.84 -13.43
N PHE A 113 11.03 2.63 -12.59
CA PHE A 113 11.00 1.51 -11.64
C PHE A 113 9.88 0.54 -11.98
N ASP A 114 10.11 -0.74 -11.66
CA ASP A 114 9.07 -1.76 -11.75
C ASP A 114 7.98 -1.50 -10.69
N ARG A 115 6.77 -1.18 -11.14
CA ARG A 115 5.67 -0.75 -10.28
C ARG A 115 5.20 -1.84 -9.31
N GLN A 116 5.15 -3.08 -9.78
CA GLN A 116 4.74 -4.21 -8.94
C GLN A 116 5.75 -4.47 -7.84
N THR A 117 7.04 -4.38 -8.14
CA THR A 117 8.13 -4.54 -7.18
C THR A 117 8.05 -3.46 -6.10
N VAL A 118 7.90 -2.19 -6.50
CA VAL A 118 7.78 -1.08 -5.54
C VAL A 118 6.52 -1.24 -4.67
N ALA A 119 5.38 -1.59 -5.27
CA ALA A 119 4.15 -1.85 -4.54
C ALA A 119 4.27 -3.03 -3.56
N ARG A 120 4.89 -4.14 -3.97
CA ARG A 120 5.20 -5.29 -3.10
C ARG A 120 6.05 -4.84 -1.92
N THR A 121 7.08 -4.04 -2.14
CA THR A 121 7.91 -3.50 -1.05
C THR A 121 7.11 -2.63 -0.09
N VAL A 122 6.23 -1.76 -0.59
CA VAL A 122 5.35 -0.94 0.27
C VAL A 122 4.42 -1.82 1.11
N VAL A 123 3.81 -2.85 0.52
CA VAL A 123 2.97 -3.82 1.24
C VAL A 123 3.79 -4.55 2.32
N GLN A 124 5.00 -5.01 2.01
CA GLN A 124 5.86 -5.65 2.99
C GLN A 124 6.18 -4.73 4.16
N HIS A 125 6.39 -3.42 3.92
CA HIS A 125 6.55 -2.45 4.99
C HIS A 125 5.27 -2.31 5.84
N ILE A 126 4.08 -2.28 5.22
CA ILE A 126 2.80 -2.26 5.95
C ILE A 126 2.66 -3.50 6.83
N LEU A 127 2.89 -4.69 6.27
CA LEU A 127 2.77 -5.94 7.01
C LEU A 127 3.76 -5.99 8.17
N ARG A 128 5.05 -5.69 7.92
CA ARG A 128 6.05 -5.69 8.98
C ARG A 128 5.71 -4.73 10.13
N SER A 129 5.14 -3.56 9.83
CA SER A 129 4.83 -2.54 10.84
C SER A 129 3.50 -2.77 11.56
N PHE A 130 2.46 -3.24 10.87
CA PHE A 130 1.10 -3.28 11.40
C PHE A 130 0.52 -4.70 11.46
N TYR A 131 1.11 -5.68 10.77
CA TYR A 131 0.69 -7.08 10.71
C TYR A 131 1.89 -8.04 10.76
N PRO A 132 2.76 -7.95 11.78
CA PRO A 132 4.03 -8.68 11.79
C PRO A 132 3.85 -10.20 11.69
N GLU A 133 2.77 -10.76 12.23
CA GLU A 133 2.39 -12.16 12.14
C GLU A 133 1.96 -12.61 10.73
N TRP A 134 1.79 -11.68 9.80
CA TRP A 134 1.47 -11.94 8.40
C TRP A 134 2.67 -11.72 7.46
N THR A 135 3.84 -11.35 7.99
CA THR A 135 5.02 -11.02 7.17
C THR A 135 5.48 -12.19 6.31
N ASP A 136 5.31 -13.42 6.81
CA ASP A 136 5.70 -14.65 6.10
C ASP A 136 4.59 -15.23 5.20
N ARG A 137 3.44 -14.55 5.09
CA ARG A 137 2.34 -15.01 4.23
C ARG A 137 2.63 -14.69 2.78
N GLU A 138 2.16 -15.58 1.90
CA GLU A 138 2.17 -15.36 0.47
C GLU A 138 1.26 -14.17 0.12
N ILE A 139 1.76 -13.25 -0.71
CA ILE A 139 1.02 -12.08 -1.17
C ILE A 139 0.70 -12.26 -2.66
N GLU A 140 -0.58 -12.43 -2.96
CA GLU A 140 -1.11 -12.48 -4.32
C GLU A 140 -1.44 -11.06 -4.78
N PHE A 141 -0.82 -10.61 -5.87
CA PHE A 141 -1.16 -9.35 -6.52
C PHE A 141 -2.04 -9.64 -7.74
N THR A 142 -3.29 -9.18 -7.70
CA THR A 142 -4.15 -9.21 -8.88
C THR A 142 -4.11 -7.84 -9.53
N MET A 143 -3.53 -7.77 -10.74
CA MET A 143 -3.44 -6.53 -11.50
C MET A 143 -4.73 -6.33 -12.29
N TYR A 144 -5.42 -5.22 -12.05
CA TYR A 144 -6.50 -4.77 -12.89
C TYR A 144 -6.00 -3.64 -13.80
N GLN A 145 -6.10 -3.86 -15.10
CA GLN A 145 -6.07 -2.77 -16.07
C GLN A 145 -7.52 -2.49 -16.46
N PRO A 146 -8.03 -1.26 -16.27
CA PRO A 146 -9.36 -0.92 -16.74
C PRO A 146 -9.42 -1.20 -18.24
N PRO A 147 -10.56 -1.74 -18.74
CA PRO A 147 -10.72 -1.99 -20.17
C PRO A 147 -10.47 -0.68 -20.91
N THR A 148 -9.43 -0.66 -21.74
CA THR A 148 -9.20 0.44 -22.67
C THR A 148 -10.49 0.59 -23.46
N GLU A 149 -11.12 1.77 -23.44
CA GLU A 149 -12.29 2.07 -24.27
C GLU A 149 -11.89 1.99 -25.76
N GLN A 150 -11.81 0.77 -26.29
CA GLN A 150 -11.85 0.48 -27.70
C GLN A 150 -13.20 -0.18 -27.95
N GLY A 151 -13.97 0.45 -28.83
CA GLY A 151 -15.39 0.20 -28.97
C GLY A 151 -15.80 -1.23 -29.31
N SER A 152 -17.08 -1.45 -28.98
CA SER A 152 -18.02 -2.46 -29.50
C SER A 152 -17.81 -3.94 -29.14
N THR A 153 -18.76 -4.39 -28.30
CA THR A 153 -19.53 -5.65 -28.39
C THR A 153 -18.76 -6.96 -28.51
N SER A 154 -18.74 -7.72 -27.41
CA SER A 154 -19.47 -8.99 -27.24
C SER A 154 -18.71 -9.92 -26.30
N ASP A 155 -19.46 -10.51 -25.38
CA ASP A 155 -19.13 -11.64 -24.51
C ASP A 155 -17.76 -12.30 -24.72
N SER A 156 -16.86 -12.19 -23.75
CA SER A 156 -15.87 -13.24 -23.52
C SER A 156 -15.29 -13.18 -22.11
N ASN A 157 -15.50 -14.28 -21.37
CA ASN A 157 -14.81 -14.78 -20.19
C ASN A 157 -13.66 -13.93 -19.62
N LEU A 158 -13.87 -13.50 -18.37
CA LEU A 158 -12.87 -12.99 -17.45
C LEU A 158 -11.91 -14.12 -17.05
N GLU A 159 -10.63 -14.05 -17.40
CA GLU A 159 -9.59 -14.88 -16.77
C GLU A 159 -8.57 -14.01 -16.02
N PRO A 160 -8.28 -14.32 -14.75
CA PRO A 160 -7.21 -13.68 -14.00
C PRO A 160 -5.85 -14.11 -14.55
N LEU A 161 -5.00 -13.12 -14.87
CA LEU A 161 -3.60 -13.38 -15.23
C LEU A 161 -2.80 -13.76 -13.99
N HIS A 162 -2.63 -15.06 -13.76
CA HIS A 162 -1.66 -15.60 -12.80
C HIS A 162 -0.27 -15.63 -13.44
N PHE A 163 0.66 -14.87 -12.88
CA PHE A 163 2.08 -14.99 -13.18
C PHE A 163 2.84 -15.36 -11.91
N SER A 164 3.54 -16.50 -11.96
CA SER A 164 4.53 -16.90 -10.98
C SER A 164 5.92 -16.67 -11.58
N ILE A 165 6.80 -15.98 -10.85
CA ILE A 165 8.26 -16.06 -11.05
C ILE A 165 8.85 -16.50 -9.72
#